data_AF-A0A848DML2-F1
#
_entry.id   AF-A0A848DML2-F1
#
_cell.length_a   1.000
_cell.length_b   1.000
_cell.length_c   1.000
_cell.angle_alpha   90.00
_cell.angle_beta   90.00
_cell.angle_gamma   90.00
#
_symmetry.space_group_name_H-M   'P 1'
#
loop_
_entity.id
_entity.type
_entity.pdbx_description
1 polymer ?
#
loop_
_entity_poly.entity_id
_entity_poly.type
_entity_poly.pdbx_seq_one_letter_code
_entity_poly.pdbx_strand_id
1 'polypeptide(L)'
;MTIIAPAPLRLLTCRGACPAAARFPEHHDRLLSVDTDIDAMLALVELAVTWHELDYSESPVVGPAEWLRFADNHDWTYPDRAERVFSLAVDIVGRRAVGLPPEAAGPSLASVVDLVRG
;
A
#
# COMPACT_ATOMS: atom_id res chain seq x y z
N MET A 1 6.76 34.26 5.12
CA MET A 1 6.25 32.88 5.24
C MET A 1 7.39 31.96 4.85
N THR A 2 8.01 31.31 5.81
CA THR A 2 9.12 30.38 5.55
C THR A 2 8.50 29.04 5.18
N ILE A 3 8.66 28.62 3.93
CA ILE A 3 8.30 27.28 3.50
C ILE A 3 9.37 26.36 4.09
N ILE A 4 9.04 25.66 5.17
CA ILE A 4 9.85 24.53 5.63
C ILE A 4 9.61 23.44 4.59
N ALA A 5 10.53 23.30 3.64
CA ALA A 5 10.54 22.12 2.78
C ALA A 5 10.68 20.90 3.71
N PRO A 6 9.75 19.93 3.70
CA PRO A 6 9.95 18.71 4.46
C PRO A 6 11.28 18.10 4.02
N ALA A 7 12.12 17.70 4.98
CA ALA A 7 13.32 16.94 4.67
C ALA A 7 12.89 15.78 3.75
N PRO A 8 13.59 15.53 2.63
CA PRO A 8 13.15 14.50 1.71
C PRO A 8 13.17 13.18 2.46
N LEU A 9 11.99 12.55 2.63
CA LEU A 9 11.79 11.30 3.37
C LEU A 9 12.84 10.24 2.99
N ARG A 10 13.29 10.27 1.74
CA ARG A 10 14.45 9.54 1.20
C ARG A 10 15.67 9.48 2.13
N LEU A 11 16.03 10.56 2.84
CA LEU A 11 17.24 10.60 3.67
C LEU A 11 17.07 9.97 5.05
N LEU A 12 15.83 9.82 5.53
CA LEU A 12 15.53 9.31 6.86
C LEU A 12 15.18 7.82 6.84
N THR A 13 14.54 7.38 5.76
CA THR A 13 13.97 6.03 5.68
C THR A 13 14.72 5.12 4.69
N CYS A 14 15.40 5.68 3.70
CA CYS A 14 16.14 4.92 2.69
C CYS A 14 17.66 5.12 2.83
N ARG A 15 18.40 4.02 3.01
CA ARG A 15 19.87 4.03 3.13
C ARG A 15 20.61 4.20 1.79
N GLY A 16 19.91 4.64 0.73
CA GLY A 16 20.50 5.01 -0.57
C GLY A 16 20.83 3.87 -1.54
N ALA A 17 20.64 2.60 -1.15
CA ALA A 17 20.93 1.44 -1.99
C ALA A 17 19.67 0.71 -2.51
N CYS A 18 18.49 1.30 -2.34
CA CYS A 18 17.22 0.70 -2.76
C CYS A 18 17.12 0.65 -4.30
N PRO A 19 17.00 -0.53 -4.94
CA PRO A 19 16.87 -0.62 -6.39
C PRO A 19 15.62 0.09 -6.94
N ALA A 20 14.56 0.19 -6.13
CA ALA A 20 13.35 0.90 -6.49
C ALA A 20 13.57 2.41 -6.62
N ALA A 21 14.52 3.00 -5.88
CA ALA A 21 14.83 4.42 -6.00
C ALA A 21 15.38 4.77 -7.40
N ALA A 22 16.13 3.86 -8.03
CA ALA A 22 16.67 4.06 -9.37
C ALA A 22 15.66 3.72 -10.48
N ARG A 23 14.81 2.70 -10.26
CA ARG A 23 13.87 2.20 -11.28
C ARG A 23 12.53 2.93 -11.27
N PHE A 24 12.06 3.33 -10.09
CA PHE A 24 10.70 3.85 -9.86
C PHE A 24 10.75 5.03 -8.87
N PRO A 25 11.47 6.12 -9.18
CA PRO A 25 11.79 7.17 -8.21
C PRO A 25 10.55 7.81 -7.56
N GLU A 26 9.50 8.08 -8.34
CA GLU A 26 8.27 8.69 -7.83
C GLU A 26 7.46 7.72 -6.96
N HIS A 27 7.28 6.48 -7.42
CA HIS A 27 6.56 5.47 -6.67
C HIS A 27 7.31 5.07 -5.39
N HIS A 28 8.64 5.00 -5.44
CA HIS A 28 9.50 4.77 -4.28
C HIS A 28 9.25 5.81 -3.19
N ASP A 29 9.20 7.10 -3.54
CA ASP A 29 8.99 8.16 -2.57
C ASP A 29 7.62 8.12 -1.95
N ARG A 30 6.61 7.79 -2.75
CA ARG A 30 5.26 7.58 -2.25
C ARG A 30 5.22 6.38 -1.29
N LEU A 31 5.89 5.29 -1.63
CA LEU A 31 5.98 4.11 -0.76
C LEU A 31 6.72 4.39 0.55
N LEU A 32 7.69 5.32 0.56
CA LEU A 32 8.37 5.75 1.79
C LEU A 32 7.47 6.53 2.76
N SER A 33 6.34 7.04 2.30
CA SER A 33 5.41 7.84 3.10
C SER A 33 4.27 7.02 3.71
N VAL A 34 4.13 5.73 3.39
CA VAL A 34 2.92 4.95 3.73
C VAL A 34 2.61 4.85 5.23
N ASP A 35 3.62 5.02 6.09
CA ASP A 35 3.44 4.97 7.54
C ASP A 35 3.04 6.32 8.14
N THR A 36 3.27 7.42 7.42
CA THR A 36 3.07 8.80 7.91
C THR A 36 2.04 9.59 7.12
N ASP A 37 1.72 9.16 5.91
CA ASP A 37 0.79 9.80 4.98
C ASP A 37 -0.35 8.84 4.58
N ILE A 38 -1.58 9.26 4.89
CA ILE A 38 -2.79 8.49 4.59
C ILE A 38 -3.04 8.38 3.09
N ASP A 39 -2.68 9.39 2.29
CA ASP A 39 -2.90 9.39 0.84
C ASP A 39 -1.88 8.47 0.13
N ALA A 40 -0.71 8.29 0.72
CA ALA A 40 0.27 7.30 0.29
C ALA A 40 -0.20 5.88 0.61
N MET A 41 -0.70 5.65 1.83
CA MET A 41 -1.27 4.37 2.24
C MET A 41 -2.47 3.97 1.37
N LEU A 42 -3.41 4.88 1.14
CA LEU A 42 -4.59 4.61 0.32
C LEU A 42 -4.19 4.28 -1.12
N ALA A 43 -3.21 4.97 -1.69
CA ALA A 43 -2.73 4.67 -3.03
C ALA A 43 -2.08 3.29 -3.16
N LEU A 44 -1.37 2.81 -2.13
CA LEU A 44 -0.86 1.44 -2.12
C LEU A 44 -2.00 0.41 -2.05
N VAL A 45 -3.05 0.69 -1.27
CA VAL A 45 -4.24 -0.18 -1.21
C VAL A 45 -4.98 -0.18 -2.54
N GLU A 46 -5.18 0.98 -3.17
CA GLU A 46 -5.79 1.10 -4.49
C GLU A 46 -4.97 0.33 -5.55
N LEU A 47 -3.65 0.47 -5.53
CA LEU A 47 -2.75 -0.29 -6.39
C LEU A 47 -2.91 -1.80 -6.17
N ALA A 48 -3.00 -2.26 -4.93
CA ALA A 48 -3.21 -3.67 -4.61
C ALA A 48 -4.55 -4.20 -5.15
N VAL A 49 -5.63 -3.43 -5.00
CA VAL A 49 -6.97 -3.81 -5.48
C VAL A 49 -7.01 -3.89 -7.00
N THR A 50 -6.38 -2.93 -7.68
CA THR A 50 -6.40 -2.77 -9.14
C THR A 50 -5.28 -3.54 -9.85
N TRP A 51 -4.37 -4.19 -9.11
CA TRP A 51 -3.16 -4.84 -9.64
C TRP A 51 -3.42 -5.79 -10.83
N HIS A 52 -4.51 -6.55 -10.78
CA HIS A 52 -4.87 -7.52 -11.81
C HIS A 52 -5.86 -6.98 -12.86
N GLU A 53 -6.28 -5.71 -12.74
CA GLU A 53 -7.24 -5.07 -13.64
C GLU A 53 -6.58 -4.12 -14.63
N LEU A 54 -5.50 -3.46 -14.21
CA LEU A 54 -4.84 -2.39 -14.97
C LEU A 54 -3.51 -2.85 -15.54
N ASP A 55 -3.13 -2.26 -16.68
CA ASP A 55 -1.78 -2.38 -17.22
C ASP A 55 -0.92 -1.23 -16.68
N TYR A 56 0.16 -1.58 -15.98
CA TYR A 56 1.13 -0.63 -15.40
C TYR A 56 2.39 -0.46 -16.28
N SER A 57 2.36 -0.93 -17.53
CA SER A 57 3.48 -0.79 -18.46
C SER A 57 3.90 0.67 -18.72
N GLU A 58 2.93 1.59 -18.75
CA GLU A 58 3.15 3.02 -19.00
C GLU A 58 3.45 3.86 -17.74
N SER A 59 3.14 3.33 -16.55
CA SER A 59 3.40 3.96 -15.25
C SER A 59 4.13 2.96 -14.35
N PRO A 60 5.46 2.88 -14.47
CA PRO A 60 6.22 1.80 -13.85
C PRO A 60 6.21 1.94 -12.32
N VAL A 61 5.61 0.95 -11.67
CA VAL A 61 5.46 0.85 -10.21
C VAL A 61 6.27 -0.33 -9.66
N VAL A 62 6.53 -0.27 -8.34
CA VAL A 62 7.07 -1.41 -7.59
C VAL A 62 5.95 -2.43 -7.46
N GLY A 63 6.17 -3.64 -7.97
CA GLY A 63 5.15 -4.69 -7.96
C GLY A 63 5.03 -5.43 -6.61
N PRO A 64 3.94 -6.20 -6.42
CA PRO A 64 3.63 -6.90 -5.17
C PRO A 64 4.71 -7.85 -4.69
N ALA A 65 5.43 -8.49 -5.61
CA ALA A 65 6.54 -9.38 -5.28
C ALA A 65 7.69 -8.68 -4.51
N GLU A 66 7.80 -7.36 -4.65
CA GLU A 66 8.86 -6.56 -4.05
C GLU A 66 8.41 -5.82 -2.79
N TRP A 67 7.11 -5.82 -2.46
CA TRP A 67 6.55 -4.98 -1.39
C TRP A 67 7.05 -5.35 0.02
N LEU A 68 7.07 -6.63 0.37
CA LEU A 68 7.60 -7.04 1.70
C LEU A 68 9.11 -6.76 1.79
N ARG A 69 9.85 -7.07 0.72
CA ARG A 69 11.27 -6.73 0.63
C ARG A 69 11.49 -5.21 0.71
N PHE A 70 10.57 -4.40 0.18
CA PHE A 70 10.61 -2.95 0.33
C PHE A 70 10.39 -2.56 1.79
N ALA A 71 9.38 -3.12 2.47
CA ALA A 71 9.13 -2.89 3.89
C ALA A 71 10.38 -3.21 4.75
N ASP A 72 11.02 -4.34 4.51
CA ASP A 72 12.16 -4.80 5.32
C ASP A 72 13.44 -3.95 5.15
N ASN A 73 13.58 -3.25 4.02
CA ASN A 73 14.82 -2.55 3.67
C ASN A 73 14.85 -1.06 4.07
N HIS A 74 13.77 -0.56 4.67
CA HIS A 74 13.65 0.85 5.03
C HIS A 74 13.46 1.03 6.54
N ASP A 75 13.97 2.14 7.04
CA ASP A 75 13.79 2.56 8.43
C ASP A 75 12.50 3.38 8.53
N TRP A 76 11.51 2.90 9.28
CA TRP A 76 10.16 3.50 9.34
C TRP A 76 9.98 4.40 10.57
N THR A 77 9.14 5.43 10.45
CA THR A 77 8.70 6.22 11.62
C THR A 77 7.79 5.39 12.52
N TYR A 78 6.88 4.62 11.91
CA TYR A 78 5.98 3.68 12.57
C TYR A 78 6.12 2.27 11.96
N PRO A 79 7.12 1.47 12.42
CA PRO A 79 7.44 0.17 11.83
C PRO A 79 6.25 -0.79 11.77
N ASP A 80 5.51 -0.95 12.87
CA ASP A 80 4.34 -1.83 12.92
C ASP A 80 3.25 -1.43 11.91
N ARG A 81 3.13 -0.13 11.61
CA ARG A 81 2.17 0.37 10.63
C ARG A 81 2.64 0.04 9.22
N ALA A 82 3.90 0.30 8.91
CA ALA A 82 4.48 -0.04 7.61
C ALA A 82 4.33 -1.54 7.32
N GLU A 83 4.71 -2.39 8.27
CA GLU A 83 4.57 -3.85 8.16
C GLU A 83 3.12 -4.27 7.87
N ARG A 84 2.16 -3.75 8.64
CA ARG A 84 0.74 -4.07 8.45
C ARG A 84 0.20 -3.61 7.10
N VAL A 85 0.57 -2.41 6.66
CA VAL A 85 0.09 -1.84 5.39
C VAL A 85 0.63 -2.66 4.21
N PHE A 86 1.93 -2.96 4.18
CA PHE A 86 2.52 -3.77 3.11
C PHE A 86 2.01 -5.21 3.13
N SER A 87 1.85 -5.81 4.30
CA SER A 87 1.26 -7.16 4.44
C SER A 87 -0.18 -7.21 3.92
N LEU A 88 -1.00 -6.22 4.30
CA LEU A 88 -2.37 -6.10 3.81
C LEU A 88 -2.43 -5.94 2.29
N ALA A 89 -1.55 -5.13 1.70
CA ALA A 89 -1.49 -4.94 0.26
C ALA A 89 -1.17 -6.26 -0.46
N VAL A 90 -0.19 -7.03 0.02
CA VAL A 90 0.14 -8.36 -0.53
C VAL A 90 -1.03 -9.33 -0.40
N ASP A 91 -1.70 -9.36 0.74
CA ASP A 91 -2.89 -10.20 0.96
C ASP A 91 -4.03 -9.88 -0.01
N ILE A 92 -4.29 -8.59 -0.27
CA ILE A 92 -5.30 -8.14 -1.24
C ILE A 92 -4.99 -8.70 -2.63
N VAL A 93 -3.74 -8.57 -3.09
CA VAL A 93 -3.29 -9.09 -4.39
C VAL A 93 -3.43 -10.61 -4.46
N GLY A 94 -3.05 -11.31 -3.39
CA GLY A 94 -3.10 -12.77 -3.30
C GLY A 94 -4.51 -13.33 -3.34
N ARG A 95 -5.46 -12.72 -2.61
CA ARG A 95 -6.88 -13.15 -2.61
C ARG A 95 -7.50 -13.08 -3.99
N ARG A 96 -7.17 -12.05 -4.76
CA ARG A 96 -7.71 -11.89 -6.12
C ARG A 96 -7.12 -12.91 -7.10
N ALA A 97 -5.85 -13.29 -6.92
CA ALA A 97 -5.19 -14.32 -7.74
C ALA A 97 -5.77 -15.73 -7.50
N VAL A 98 -6.22 -16.04 -6.27
CA VAL A 98 -6.82 -17.33 -5.91
C VAL A 98 -8.30 -17.44 -6.31
N GLY A 99 -8.90 -16.33 -6.78
CA GLY A 99 -10.32 -16.19 -6.99
C GLY A 99 -11.04 -15.86 -5.69
N LEU A 100 -12.02 -14.95 -5.75
CA LEU A 100 -12.95 -14.73 -4.64
C LEU A 100 -13.57 -16.09 -4.28
N PRO A 101 -13.59 -16.49 -2.99
CA PRO A 101 -14.48 -17.57 -2.57
C PRO A 101 -15.88 -17.25 -3.10
N PRO A 102 -16.65 -18.23 -3.60
CA PRO A 102 -18.03 -17.99 -4.02
C PRO A 102 -18.74 -17.29 -2.87
N GLU A 103 -19.26 -16.10 -3.16
CA GLU A 103 -20.00 -15.20 -2.28
C GLU A 103 -20.52 -15.93 -1.02
N ALA A 104 -19.81 -15.80 0.10
CA ALA A 104 -20.48 -16.01 1.37
C ALA A 104 -21.45 -14.84 1.46
N ALA A 105 -22.73 -15.11 1.17
CA ALA A 105 -23.84 -14.21 1.37
C ALA A 105 -23.87 -13.79 2.86
N GLY A 106 -23.02 -12.84 3.22
CA GLY A 106 -23.05 -12.18 4.50
C GLY A 106 -24.34 -11.38 4.58
N PRO A 107 -24.91 -11.20 5.78
CA PRO A 107 -26.10 -10.40 5.93
C PRO A 107 -25.82 -9.00 5.37
N SER A 108 -26.66 -8.59 4.40
CA SER A 108 -26.66 -7.23 3.89
C SER A 108 -26.74 -6.24 5.06
N LEU A 109 -26.19 -5.04 4.89
CA LEU A 109 -26.37 -3.94 5.86
C LEU A 109 -27.85 -3.72 6.20
N ALA A 110 -28.77 -4.02 5.28
CA ALA A 110 -30.21 -4.02 5.54
C ALA A 110 -30.61 -4.99 6.67
N SER A 111 -30.06 -6.21 6.68
CA SER A 111 -30.32 -7.23 7.70
C SER A 111 -29.77 -6.86 9.08
N VAL A 112 -28.68 -6.09 9.14
CA VAL A 112 -28.12 -5.59 10.40
C VAL A 112 -28.98 -4.47 10.98
N VAL A 113 -29.54 -3.60 10.12
CA VAL A 113 -30.43 -2.50 10.54
C VAL A 113 -31.77 -3.03 11.06
N ASP A 114 -32.30 -4.09 10.46
CA ASP A 114 -33.55 -4.70 10.92
C ASP A 114 -33.39 -5.41 12.28
N LEU A 115 -32.21 -5.98 12.57
CA LEU A 115 -31.92 -6.61 13.87
C LEU A 115 -31.86 -5.60 15.03
N VAL A 116 -31.43 -4.36 14.76
CA VAL A 116 -31.34 -3.29 15.79
C VAL A 116 -32.70 -2.63 16.03
N ARG A 117 -33.68 -2.84 15.14
CA ARG A 117 -35.02 -2.25 15.20
C ARG A 117 -36.11 -3.18 15.75
N GLY A 118 -35.81 -4.48 15.90
CA GLY A 118 -36.69 -5.47 16.54
C GLY A 118 -36.43 -5.61 18.02
#